data_AF-A0A2T7LQY3-F1
#
_entry.id   AF-A0A2T7LQY3-F1
#
_cell.length_a   1.000
_cell.length_b   1.000
_cell.length_c   1.000
_cell.angle_alpha   90.00
_cell.angle_beta   90.00
_cell.angle_gamma   90.00
#
_symmetry.space_group_name_H-M   'P 1'
#
loop_
_entity.id
_entity.type
_entity.pdbx_description
1 polymer ?
#
loop_
_entity_poly.entity_id
_entity_poly.type
_entity_poly.pdbx_seq_one_letter_code
_entity_poly.pdbx_strand_id
1 'polypeptide(L)'
;MRFSSADVVCRVACHLGQVHTADEAMRAWLPLVSELQPVSATFEAAHPDGLRQGYLADLLVVSPLPEDAVTGGGSTRSRLLAAVDALAARLGLDLADFEADEDGTGGTWNAKDETEASPYGAYLVLALTGADPLNPEGEEKTYEDTGEDLP
;
A
#
# COMPACT_ATOMS: atom_id res chain seq x y z
N MET A 1 4.18 -8.65 11.74
CA MET A 1 4.66 -7.24 11.90
C MET A 1 3.70 -6.53 12.85
N ARG A 2 4.15 -5.68 13.77
CA ARG A 2 3.27 -4.99 14.74
C ARG A 2 3.22 -3.50 14.43
N PHE A 3 2.03 -2.97 14.14
CA PHE A 3 1.80 -1.53 13.97
C PHE A 3 1.33 -0.92 15.29
N SER A 4 1.66 0.35 15.52
CA SER A 4 1.08 1.14 16.60
C SER A 4 -0.37 1.49 16.27
N SER A 5 -1.24 1.61 17.26
CA SER A 5 -2.64 2.02 17.07
C SER A 5 -2.81 3.41 16.43
N ALA A 6 -1.73 4.20 16.38
CA ALA A 6 -1.71 5.51 15.75
C ALA A 6 -1.10 5.51 14.35
N ASP A 7 -0.45 4.43 13.91
CA ASP A 7 0.20 4.39 12.60
C ASP A 7 -0.85 4.42 11.50
N VAL A 8 -0.58 5.14 10.41
CA VAL A 8 -1.36 4.98 9.18
C VAL A 8 -0.63 4.00 8.29
N VAL A 9 -1.26 2.87 8.01
CA VAL A 9 -0.71 1.80 7.19
C VAL A 9 -1.38 1.84 5.83
N CYS A 10 -0.58 1.98 4.78
CA CYS A 10 -1.04 2.02 3.39
C CYS A 10 -0.52 0.81 2.62
N ARG A 11 -1.40 0.13 1.89
CA ARG A 11 -1.01 -0.77 0.80
C ARG A 11 -1.21 -0.09 -0.54
N VAL A 12 -0.17 -0.13 -1.36
CA VAL A 12 -0.15 0.48 -2.69
C VAL A 12 0.09 -0.63 -3.70
N ALA A 13 -0.87 -0.84 -4.59
CA ALA A 13 -0.70 -1.73 -5.73
C ALA A 13 -0.36 -0.90 -6.98
N CYS A 14 0.73 -1.31 -7.64
CA CYS A 14 1.26 -0.68 -8.83
C CYS A 14 1.29 -1.68 -9.99
N HIS A 15 1.09 -1.18 -11.22
CA HIS A 15 1.08 -1.96 -12.45
C HIS A 15 1.79 -1.23 -13.57
N LEU A 16 2.80 -1.87 -14.15
CA LEU A 16 3.51 -1.38 -15.34
C LEU A 16 3.22 -2.30 -16.52
N GLY A 17 2.20 -1.96 -17.31
CA GLY A 17 1.77 -2.75 -18.47
C GLY A 17 2.68 -2.65 -19.70
N GLN A 18 3.40 -1.54 -19.87
CA GLN A 18 4.25 -1.27 -21.04
C GLN A 18 5.67 -1.85 -20.92
N VAL A 19 6.00 -2.46 -19.78
CA VAL A 19 7.34 -2.96 -19.49
C VAL A 19 7.41 -4.46 -19.75
N HIS A 20 8.51 -4.91 -20.38
CA HIS A 20 8.64 -6.30 -20.81
C HIS A 20 9.67 -7.10 -20.01
N THR A 21 10.49 -6.43 -19.18
CA THR A 21 11.50 -7.09 -18.35
C THR A 21 11.42 -6.69 -16.88
N ALA A 22 11.79 -7.61 -15.98
CA ALA A 22 11.81 -7.35 -14.55
C ALA A 22 12.80 -6.23 -14.19
N ASP A 23 13.94 -6.15 -14.88
CA ASP A 23 14.95 -5.11 -14.67
C ASP A 23 14.42 -3.71 -14.98
N GLU A 24 13.66 -3.56 -16.07
CA GLU A 24 13.03 -2.29 -16.42
C GLU A 24 11.97 -1.89 -15.39
N ALA A 25 11.15 -2.85 -14.94
CA ALA A 25 10.10 -2.60 -13.94
C ALA A 25 10.72 -2.19 -12.60
N MET A 26 11.77 -2.88 -12.18
CA MET A 26 12.51 -2.56 -10.95
C MET A 26 13.15 -1.17 -11.03
N ARG A 27 13.76 -0.81 -12.16
CA ARG A 27 14.33 0.54 -12.34
C ARG A 27 13.26 1.63 -12.29
N ALA A 28 12.07 1.37 -12.80
CA ALA A 28 10.95 2.30 -12.76
C ALA A 28 10.44 2.52 -11.33
N TRP A 29 10.35 1.46 -10.51
CA TRP A 29 9.88 1.56 -9.13
C TRP A 29 10.96 1.93 -8.11
N LEU A 30 12.26 1.77 -8.43
CA LEU A 30 13.36 2.02 -7.51
C LEU A 30 13.30 3.42 -6.85
N PRO A 31 13.02 4.52 -7.59
CA PRO A 31 12.88 5.84 -6.97
C PRO A 31 11.75 5.90 -5.93
N LEU A 32 10.61 5.28 -6.23
CA LEU A 32 9.45 5.23 -5.32
C LEU A 32 9.78 4.43 -4.07
N VAL A 33 10.35 3.24 -4.23
CA VAL A 33 10.72 2.35 -3.11
C VAL A 33 11.78 3.00 -2.23
N SER A 34 12.76 3.67 -2.83
CA SER A 34 13.83 4.34 -2.08
C SER A 34 13.30 5.50 -1.23
N GLU A 35 12.27 6.20 -1.73
CA GLU A 35 11.66 7.33 -1.03
C GLU A 35 10.65 6.91 0.02
N LEU A 36 9.72 6.01 -0.33
CA LEU A 36 8.67 5.56 0.58
C LEU A 36 9.19 4.61 1.65
N GLN A 37 10.34 3.98 1.43
CA GLN A 37 10.94 2.98 2.32
C GLN A 37 9.90 1.98 2.86
N PRO A 38 9.19 1.27 1.97
CA PRO A 38 8.11 0.38 2.38
C PRO A 38 8.66 -0.70 3.31
N VAL A 39 7.87 -1.04 4.32
CA VAL A 39 8.22 -2.08 5.30
C VAL A 39 8.14 -3.49 4.70
N SER A 40 7.39 -3.64 3.61
CA SER A 40 7.36 -4.83 2.75
C SER A 40 7.12 -4.39 1.32
N ALA A 41 7.80 -5.04 0.36
CA ALA A 41 7.57 -4.85 -1.06
C ALA A 41 7.63 -6.20 -1.77
N THR A 42 6.62 -6.51 -2.56
CA THR A 42 6.61 -7.66 -3.45
C THR A 42 6.55 -7.18 -4.90
N PHE A 43 7.24 -7.90 -5.77
CA PHE A 43 7.30 -7.60 -7.20
C PHE A 43 7.10 -8.90 -7.95
N GLU A 44 6.19 -8.90 -8.92
CA GLU A 44 5.87 -10.09 -9.69
C GLU A 44 5.55 -9.76 -11.14
N ALA A 45 5.80 -10.72 -12.03
CA ALA A 45 5.25 -10.66 -13.37
C ALA A 45 3.75 -10.96 -13.28
N ALA A 46 2.94 -10.22 -14.04
CA ALA A 46 1.52 -10.50 -14.12
C ALA A 46 1.31 -11.91 -14.71
N HIS A 47 0.35 -12.65 -14.14
CA HIS A 47 0.04 -13.99 -14.60
C HIS A 47 -0.47 -13.96 -16.05
N PRO A 48 -0.04 -14.87 -16.95
CA PRO A 48 -0.45 -14.86 -18.35
C PRO A 48 -1.97 -15.00 -18.54
N ASP A 49 -2.64 -15.72 -17.64
CA ASP A 49 -4.11 -15.86 -17.62
C ASP A 49 -4.82 -14.76 -16.82
N GLY A 50 -4.07 -13.81 -16.26
CA GLY A 50 -4.61 -12.69 -15.49
C GLY A 50 -5.18 -11.58 -16.38
N LEU A 51 -5.94 -10.67 -15.77
CA LEU A 51 -6.48 -9.50 -16.47
C LEU A 51 -5.41 -8.45 -16.80
N ARG A 52 -4.29 -8.44 -16.06
CA ARG A 52 -3.18 -7.50 -16.22
C ARG A 52 -2.02 -8.18 -16.95
N GLN A 53 -1.27 -7.39 -17.72
CA GLN A 53 -0.02 -7.80 -18.37
C GLN A 53 1.17 -7.06 -17.75
N GLY A 54 2.40 -7.46 -18.06
CA GLY A 54 3.60 -6.76 -17.59
C GLY A 54 3.95 -7.12 -16.15
N TYR A 55 4.19 -6.13 -15.29
CA TYR A 55 4.67 -6.33 -13.92
C TYR A 55 3.79 -5.64 -12.89
N LEU A 56 3.68 -6.26 -11.73
CA LEU A 56 2.95 -5.77 -10.56
C LEU A 56 3.90 -5.54 -9.39
N ALA A 57 3.57 -4.55 -8.56
CA ALA A 57 4.19 -4.38 -7.26
C ALA A 57 3.11 -4.15 -6.19
N ASP A 58 3.32 -4.73 -5.02
CA ASP A 58 2.55 -4.42 -3.81
C ASP A 58 3.52 -3.89 -2.76
N LEU A 59 3.25 -2.66 -2.30
CA LEU A 59 4.07 -1.96 -1.33
C LEU A 59 3.25 -1.73 -0.05
N LEU A 60 3.82 -2.10 1.08
CA LEU A 60 3.29 -1.79 2.40
C LEU A 60 4.09 -0.64 3.01
N VAL A 61 3.45 0.51 3.19
CA VAL A 61 4.05 1.74 3.70
C VAL A 61 3.43 2.08 5.04
N VAL A 62 4.27 2.47 6.00
CA VAL A 62 3.81 2.88 7.34
C VAL A 62 4.19 4.33 7.52
N SER A 63 3.21 5.17 7.82
CA SER A 63 3.43 6.55 8.25
C SER A 63 3.31 6.61 9.78
N PRO A 64 4.44 6.52 10.51
CA PRO A 64 4.42 6.61 11.96
C PRO A 64 4.06 8.03 12.36
N LEU A 65 3.08 8.17 13.24
CA LEU A 65 2.76 9.46 13.82
C LEU A 65 3.66 9.68 15.05
N PRO A 66 4.36 10.83 15.13
CA PRO A 66 5.09 11.17 16.34
C PRO A 66 4.12 11.30 17.52
N GLU A 67 4.45 10.73 18.66
CA GLU A 67 3.60 10.68 19.86
C GLU A 67 3.13 12.09 20.30
N ASP A 68 3.92 13.13 20.03
CA ASP A 68 3.58 14.54 20.34
C ASP A 68 2.45 15.11 19.47
N ALA A 69 2.14 14.50 18.32
CA ALA A 69 0.99 14.88 17.49
C ALA A 69 -0.35 14.43 18.10
N VAL A 70 -0.33 13.49 19.06
CA VAL A 70 -1.53 13.01 19.76
C VAL A 70 -2.10 14.11 20.67
N THR A 71 -1.26 15.03 21.14
CA THR A 71 -1.67 16.24 21.88
C THR A 71 -2.24 17.36 21.01
N GLY A 72 -2.05 17.29 19.68
CA GLY A 72 -2.45 18.31 18.71
C GLY A 72 -3.85 18.14 18.13
N GLY A 73 -4.82 17.63 18.89
CA GLY A 73 -6.27 17.77 18.62
C GLY A 73 -6.86 17.23 17.29
N GLY A 74 -6.06 16.72 16.35
CA GLY A 74 -6.55 16.22 15.06
C GLY A 74 -7.28 14.89 15.23
N SER A 75 -8.46 14.74 14.63
CA SER A 75 -9.21 13.48 14.63
C SER A 75 -8.45 12.38 13.87
N THR A 76 -8.73 11.11 14.16
CA THR A 76 -8.18 9.96 13.41
C THR A 76 -8.34 10.16 11.90
N ARG A 77 -9.52 10.61 11.48
CA ARG A 77 -9.82 10.95 10.08
C ARG A 77 -8.88 12.00 9.48
N SER A 78 -8.62 13.10 10.20
CA SER A 78 -7.71 14.13 9.68
C SER A 78 -6.27 13.63 9.54
N ARG A 79 -5.84 12.70 10.41
CA ARG A 79 -4.50 12.10 10.35
C ARG A 79 -4.38 11.13 9.18
N LEU A 80 -5.39 10.28 9.00
CA LEU A 80 -5.51 9.40 7.84
C LEU A 80 -5.42 10.22 6.54
N LEU A 81 -6.25 11.26 6.41
CA LEU A 81 -6.27 12.09 5.20
C LEU A 81 -4.93 12.80 4.96
N ALA A 82 -4.25 13.29 6.00
CA ALA A 82 -2.94 13.93 5.83
C ALA A 82 -1.86 12.93 5.36
N ALA A 83 -1.86 11.70 5.90
CA ALA A 83 -0.92 10.67 5.47
C ALA A 83 -1.21 10.21 4.03
N VAL A 84 -2.49 10.05 3.68
CA VAL A 84 -2.91 9.66 2.33
C VAL A 84 -2.65 10.79 1.33
N ASP A 85 -2.84 12.06 1.70
CA ASP A 85 -2.56 13.22 0.83
C ASP A 85 -1.09 13.26 0.41
N ALA A 86 -0.17 13.11 1.37
CA ALA A 86 1.26 13.06 1.10
C ALA A 86 1.62 11.89 0.15
N LEU A 87 1.01 10.72 0.36
CA LEU A 87 1.21 9.55 -0.49
C LEU A 87 0.60 9.74 -1.89
N ALA A 88 -0.62 10.27 -1.98
CA ALA A 88 -1.34 10.53 -3.22
C ALA A 88 -0.57 11.52 -4.10
N ALA A 89 -0.11 12.63 -3.53
CA ALA A 89 0.73 13.61 -4.21
C ALA A 89 1.98 12.96 -4.82
N ARG A 90 2.61 12.00 -4.10
CA ARG A 90 3.79 11.32 -4.60
C ARG A 90 3.50 10.32 -5.72
N LEU A 91 2.36 9.64 -5.62
CA LEU A 91 1.88 8.68 -6.61
C LEU A 91 1.19 9.34 -7.81
N GLY A 92 1.04 10.67 -7.81
CA GLY A 92 0.33 11.41 -8.85
C GLY A 92 -1.18 11.17 -8.86
N LEU A 93 -1.76 10.90 -7.69
CA LEU A 93 -3.18 10.60 -7.50
C LEU A 93 -3.92 11.81 -6.94
N ASP A 94 -5.20 11.94 -7.27
CA ASP A 94 -6.08 12.95 -6.67
C ASP A 94 -6.70 12.41 -5.38
N LEU A 95 -6.48 13.13 -4.27
CA LEU A 95 -7.08 12.80 -2.98
C LEU A 95 -8.62 12.88 -3.01
N ALA A 96 -9.21 13.66 -3.91
CA ALA A 96 -10.66 13.77 -4.05
C ALA A 96 -11.32 12.43 -4.39
N ASP A 97 -10.58 11.50 -5.01
CA ASP A 97 -11.02 10.15 -5.36
C ASP A 97 -10.78 9.13 -4.23
N PHE A 98 -10.20 9.54 -3.09
CA PHE A 98 -10.06 8.68 -1.93
C PHE A 98 -11.35 8.63 -1.11
N GLU A 99 -11.93 7.44 -1.00
CA GLU A 99 -13.15 7.18 -0.27
C GLU A 99 -12.81 6.70 1.15
N ALA A 100 -12.88 7.61 2.12
CA ALA A 100 -12.74 7.28 3.54
C ALA A 100 -14.00 6.57 4.08
N ASP A 101 -13.82 5.60 4.98
CA ASP A 101 -14.91 4.94 5.67
C ASP A 101 -15.68 5.88 6.61
N GLU A 102 -16.83 5.41 7.11
CA GLU A 102 -17.71 6.20 7.99
C GLU A 102 -17.01 6.55 9.32
N ASP A 103 -16.20 5.63 9.83
CA ASP A 103 -15.46 5.76 11.09
C ASP A 103 -14.23 6.69 10.96
N GLY A 104 -13.82 7.00 9.73
CA GLY A 104 -12.63 7.76 9.40
C GLY A 104 -11.32 7.07 9.81
N THR A 105 -11.32 5.74 9.90
CA THR A 105 -10.16 4.94 10.32
C THR A 105 -9.38 4.36 9.15
N GLY A 106 -10.06 4.16 8.02
CA GLY A 106 -9.48 3.70 6.78
C GLY A 106 -10.20 4.25 5.56
N GLY A 107 -9.81 3.72 4.41
CA GLY A 107 -10.39 4.12 3.14
C GLY A 107 -9.65 3.52 1.96
N THR A 108 -10.17 3.79 0.77
CA THR A 108 -9.66 3.23 -0.47
C THR A 108 -9.61 4.30 -1.55
N TRP A 109 -8.52 4.31 -2.31
CA TRP A 109 -8.44 4.93 -3.63
C TRP A 109 -8.33 3.81 -4.66
N ASN A 110 -9.14 3.85 -5.71
CA ASN A 110 -9.12 2.83 -6.76
C ASN A 110 -9.26 3.50 -8.13
N ALA A 111 -8.31 3.24 -9.02
CA ALA A 111 -8.34 3.70 -10.39
C ALA A 111 -9.50 3.01 -11.13
N LYS A 112 -10.54 3.80 -11.47
CA LYS A 112 -11.69 3.31 -12.25
C LYS A 112 -11.29 2.93 -13.68
N ASP A 113 -10.27 3.61 -14.21
CA ASP A 113 -9.63 3.32 -15.48
C ASP A 113 -8.13 3.19 -15.24
N GLU A 114 -7.47 2.17 -15.81
CA GLU A 114 -6.00 1.98 -15.81
C GLU A 114 -5.35 3.15 -16.57
N THR A 115 -5.34 4.32 -15.95
CA THR A 115 -4.85 5.53 -16.58
C THR A 115 -3.35 5.57 -16.38
N GLU A 116 -2.63 5.84 -17.46
CA GLU A 116 -1.18 6.10 -17.51
C GLU A 116 -0.76 7.35 -16.70
N ALA A 117 -1.64 7.89 -15.86
CA ALA A 117 -1.45 9.15 -15.15
C ALA A 117 -0.51 9.01 -13.94
N SER A 118 -0.46 7.85 -13.28
CA SER A 118 0.48 7.63 -12.18
C SER A 118 1.87 7.29 -12.73
N PRO A 119 2.93 8.05 -12.37
CA PRO A 119 4.30 7.80 -12.85
C PRO A 119 4.85 6.43 -12.45
N TYR A 120 4.24 5.78 -11.46
CA TYR A 120 4.63 4.46 -10.96
C TYR A 120 3.56 3.39 -11.21
N GLY A 121 2.49 3.74 -11.93
CA GLY A 121 1.38 2.83 -12.23
C GLY A 121 0.52 2.48 -11.02
N ALA A 122 0.46 3.32 -9.98
CA ALA A 122 -0.40 3.08 -8.84
C ALA A 122 -1.86 3.06 -9.27
N TYR A 123 -2.57 1.96 -8.98
CA TYR A 123 -3.96 1.76 -9.37
C TYR A 123 -4.88 1.44 -8.18
N LEU A 124 -4.32 1.11 -7.02
CA LEU A 124 -5.06 0.87 -5.79
C LEU A 124 -4.24 1.37 -4.60
N VAL A 125 -4.88 2.12 -3.71
CA VAL A 125 -4.35 2.43 -2.38
C VAL A 125 -5.40 2.05 -1.35
N LEU A 126 -5.02 1.19 -0.42
CA LEU A 126 -5.80 0.88 0.77
C LEU A 126 -5.11 1.53 1.96
N ALA A 127 -5.84 2.22 2.82
CA ALA A 127 -5.28 2.81 4.03
C ALA A 127 -6.11 2.41 5.25
N LEU A 128 -5.43 2.12 6.35
CA LEU A 128 -6.04 1.77 7.62
C LEU A 128 -5.16 2.24 8.78
N THR A 129 -5.79 2.81 9.79
CA THR A 129 -5.09 3.23 11.01
C THR A 129 -4.88 2.03 11.93
N GLY A 130 -3.64 1.77 12.29
CA GLY A 130 -3.23 0.81 13.30
C GLY A 130 -3.14 -0.64 12.88
N ALA A 131 -3.46 -0.96 11.63
CA ALA A 131 -3.42 -2.34 11.13
C ALA A 131 -3.20 -2.39 9.62
N ASP A 132 -2.80 -3.56 9.11
CA ASP A 132 -2.71 -3.82 7.69
C ASP A 132 -4.14 -3.85 7.07
N PRO A 133 -4.43 -3.03 6.03
CA PRO A 133 -5.74 -3.04 5.39
C PRO A 133 -6.18 -4.40 4.83
N LEU A 134 -5.24 -5.28 4.44
CA LEU A 134 -5.54 -6.63 3.95
C LEU A 134 -5.50 -7.71 5.05
N ASN A 135 -5.04 -7.37 6.25
CA ASN A 135 -5.04 -8.26 7.41
C ASN A 135 -5.34 -7.47 8.71
N PRO A 136 -6.56 -6.92 8.85
CA PRO A 136 -6.88 -6.01 9.95
C PRO A 136 -6.90 -6.69 11.31
N GLU A 137 -7.15 -7.99 11.36
CA GLU A 137 -7.16 -8.80 12.59
C GLU A 137 -5.76 -9.25 13.01
N GLY A 138 -4.76 -9.11 12.13
CA GLY A 138 -3.36 -9.39 12.44
C GLY A 138 -3.05 -10.86 12.69
N GLU A 139 -3.91 -11.80 12.24
CA GLU A 139 -3.62 -13.22 12.40
C GLU A 139 -2.37 -13.59 11.59
N GLU A 140 -1.24 -13.72 12.29
CA GLU A 140 -0.20 -14.64 11.89
C GLU A 140 -0.86 -16.02 11.91
N LYS A 141 -1.28 -16.53 10.74
CA LYS A 141 -1.43 -17.96 10.56
C LYS A 141 -0.07 -18.57 10.84
N THR A 142 0.13 -18.96 12.10
CA THR A 142 1.09 -19.97 12.49
C THR A 142 0.65 -21.22 11.74
N TYR A 143 1.14 -21.37 10.52
CA TYR A 143 1.42 -22.70 10.03
C TYR A 143 2.45 -23.23 11.01
N GLU A 144 1.99 -23.92 12.05
CA GLU A 144 2.82 -24.92 12.68
C GLU A 144 3.30 -25.79 11.52
N ASP A 145 4.59 -25.66 11.21
CA ASP A 145 5.33 -26.65 10.47
C ASP A 145 5.25 -27.94 11.28
N THR A 146 4.12 -28.64 11.17
CA THR A 146 4.06 -30.07 11.42
C THR A 146 4.80 -30.71 10.26
N GLY A 147 6.12 -30.55 10.28
CA GLY A 147 7.04 -31.50 9.71
C GLY A 147 6.78 -32.84 10.38
N GLU A 148 5.74 -33.52 9.93
CA GLU A 148 5.67 -34.97 10.05
C GLU A 148 6.84 -35.48 9.20
N ASP A 149 7.96 -35.72 9.88
CA ASP A 149 9.00 -36.63 9.41
C ASP A 149 8.31 -37.87 8.83
N LEU A 150 8.36 -37.99 7.50
CA LEU A 150 7.90 -39.19 6.83
C LEU A 150 8.89 -40.33 7.15
N PRO A 151 8.40 -41.50 7.60
CA PRO A 151 9.25 -42.67 7.87
C PRO A 151 9.83 -43.31 6.60
#